data_AF-W0V5F5-F1
#
_entry.id   AF-W0V5F5-F1
#
_cell.length_a   1.000
_cell.length_b   1.000
_cell.length_c   1.000
_cell.angle_alpha   90.00
_cell.angle_beta   90.00
_cell.angle_gamma   90.00
#
_symmetry.space_group_name_H-M   'P 1'
#
loop_
_entity.id
_entity.type
_entity.pdbx_description
1 polymer ?
#
loop_
_entity_poly.entity_id
_entity_poly.type
_entity_poly.pdbx_seq_one_letter_code
_entity_poly.pdbx_strand_id
1 'polypeptide(L)'
;MKNIEGQPSDITSSQESFSMAPRDFACILLPAVDYESQLQAIGSLLEQHRQNERRSSERILEIERELPRLSGMRSHQANDERVDLLNTSVYADAAHSMAAIGMLAPFIESVFYQAFQSARTHFGDSTDLLPEHPRWKADPEVCWDCRFIWKNGERRGNLIEGIMQLSNATGLEEFLPSDLRKTLGAVFAYRNKMFHLGFEWPMDEREKFRALIVNDKWPDHWFAWATSDSKPWVCYMTDEFISECVALIGKVLHALGVFAVEKLPGASATMIFADAKI
;
A
#
# COMPACT_ATOMS: atom_id res chain seq x y z
N MET A 1 24.88 65.31 33.96
CA MET A 1 25.95 64.40 33.52
C MET A 1 25.54 62.98 33.93
N LYS A 2 25.36 62.13 32.92
CA LYS A 2 25.22 60.66 32.89
C LYS A 2 24.77 59.93 34.17
N ASN A 3 23.61 59.26 34.07
CA ASN A 3 23.45 57.88 34.55
C ASN A 3 22.68 57.10 33.50
N ILE A 4 23.20 55.91 33.17
CA ILE A 4 22.69 54.96 32.19
C ILE A 4 21.78 54.00 32.95
N GLU A 5 20.49 54.03 32.69
CA GLU A 5 19.54 53.01 33.15
C GLU A 5 19.34 51.98 32.04
N GLY A 6 19.55 50.71 32.39
CA GLY A 6 19.45 49.57 31.50
C GLY A 6 18.02 49.29 31.07
N GLN A 7 17.86 49.02 29.78
CA GLN A 7 16.67 48.36 29.25
C GLN A 7 16.69 46.87 29.63
N PRO A 8 15.59 46.29 30.12
CA PRO A 8 15.43 44.84 30.18
C PRO A 8 15.15 44.33 28.76
N SER A 9 15.97 43.38 28.31
CA SER A 9 15.73 42.60 27.11
C SER A 9 14.61 41.59 27.37
N ASP A 10 13.42 41.88 26.83
CA ASP A 10 12.38 40.89 26.63
C ASP A 10 12.88 39.84 25.62
N ILE A 11 13.37 38.73 26.15
CA ILE A 11 13.52 37.49 25.38
C ILE A 11 12.18 36.76 25.51
N THR A 12 11.23 37.12 24.66
CA THR A 12 10.10 36.24 24.35
C THR A 12 10.67 35.01 23.66
N SER A 13 10.86 33.96 24.46
CA SER A 13 11.06 32.59 23.99
C SER A 13 9.88 32.23 23.08
N SER A 14 10.11 32.31 21.76
CA SER A 14 9.25 31.68 20.77
C SER A 14 9.39 30.18 20.94
N GLN A 15 8.48 29.57 21.71
CA GLN A 15 8.22 28.14 21.61
C GLN A 15 7.70 27.87 20.19
N GLU A 16 8.62 27.56 19.28
CA GLU A 16 8.27 26.87 18.04
C GLU A 16 7.75 25.49 18.45
N SER A 17 6.43 25.35 18.54
CA SER A 17 5.83 24.03 18.64
C SER A 17 6.13 23.31 17.32
N PHE A 18 7.08 22.36 17.36
CA PHE A 18 7.29 21.42 16.27
C PHE A 18 6.04 20.55 16.15
N SER A 19 5.05 21.02 15.39
CA SER A 19 3.88 20.23 15.06
C SER A 19 4.32 19.10 14.14
N MET A 20 4.54 17.90 14.68
CA MET A 20 4.75 16.71 13.88
C MET A 20 3.55 16.48 12.96
N ALA A 21 3.79 15.97 11.75
CA ALA A 21 2.70 15.61 10.86
C ALA A 21 1.93 14.44 11.46
N PRO A 22 0.60 14.32 11.26
CA PRO A 22 -0.18 13.22 11.83
C PRO A 22 0.40 11.83 11.51
N ARG A 23 1.02 11.68 10.33
CA ARG A 23 1.70 10.45 9.89
C ARG A 23 2.90 10.07 10.77
N ASP A 24 3.60 11.03 11.35
CA ASP A 24 4.78 10.77 12.20
C ASP A 24 4.37 10.04 13.48
N PHE A 25 3.15 10.28 13.97
CA PHE A 25 2.59 9.56 15.11
C PHE A 25 2.26 8.08 14.83
N ALA A 26 2.32 7.63 13.57
CA ALA A 26 2.17 6.20 13.27
C ALA A 26 3.26 5.34 13.93
N CYS A 27 4.41 5.94 14.29
CA CYS A 27 5.46 5.27 15.06
C CYS A 27 5.00 4.78 16.45
N ILE A 28 3.94 5.37 17.02
CA ILE A 28 3.32 4.89 18.27
C ILE A 28 2.79 3.46 18.08
N LEU A 29 2.15 3.20 16.94
CA LEU A 29 1.58 1.90 16.59
C LEU A 29 2.53 0.97 15.82
N LEU A 30 3.59 1.53 15.24
CA LEU A 30 4.59 0.80 14.47
C LEU A 30 6.00 0.98 15.06
N PRO A 31 6.22 0.79 16.38
CA PRO A 31 7.48 1.17 17.03
C PRO A 31 8.68 0.32 16.60
N ALA A 32 8.44 -0.87 16.05
CA ALA A 32 9.46 -1.82 15.63
C ALA A 32 9.73 -1.81 14.11
N VAL A 33 9.05 -0.93 13.34
CA VAL A 33 9.10 -0.93 11.88
C VAL A 33 9.48 0.44 11.37
N ASP A 34 10.54 0.50 10.58
CA ASP A 34 10.84 1.67 9.78
C ASP A 34 9.98 1.65 8.49
N TYR A 35 8.69 1.97 8.65
CA TYR A 35 7.73 1.96 7.55
C TYR A 35 8.02 3.04 6.51
N GLU A 36 8.66 4.15 6.91
CA GLU A 36 8.98 5.26 6.02
C GLU A 36 10.11 4.85 5.07
N SER A 37 11.20 4.28 5.60
CA SER A 37 12.29 3.76 4.78
C SER A 37 11.84 2.62 3.88
N GLN A 38 10.95 1.74 4.38
CA GLN A 38 10.38 0.67 3.54
C GLN A 38 9.54 1.22 2.39
N LEU A 39 8.63 2.18 2.65
CA LEU A 39 7.81 2.78 1.61
C LEU A 39 8.67 3.56 0.61
N GLN A 40 9.69 4.27 1.07
CA GLN A 40 10.64 4.97 0.21
C GLN A 40 11.42 4.00 -0.69
N ALA A 41 11.89 2.86 -0.14
CA ALA A 41 12.60 1.84 -0.90
C ALA A 41 11.69 1.20 -1.97
N ILE A 42 10.45 0.84 -1.60
CA ILE A 42 9.45 0.32 -2.54
C ILE A 42 9.19 1.35 -3.64
N GLY A 43 8.90 2.60 -3.28
CA GLY A 43 8.63 3.67 -4.25
C GLY A 43 9.79 3.92 -5.20
N SER A 44 11.03 3.89 -4.69
CA SER A 44 12.24 4.08 -5.50
C SER A 44 12.44 2.95 -6.53
N LEU A 45 12.22 1.70 -6.11
CA LEU A 45 12.33 0.55 -7.01
C LEU A 45 11.26 0.55 -8.10
N LEU A 46 10.01 0.87 -7.73
CA LEU A 46 8.90 1.00 -8.68
C LEU A 46 9.15 2.10 -9.70
N GLU A 47 9.70 3.25 -9.27
CA GLU A 47 10.09 4.30 -10.20
C GLU A 47 11.20 3.85 -11.17
N GLN A 48 12.18 3.09 -10.70
CA GLN A 48 13.21 2.51 -11.57
C GLN A 48 12.61 1.55 -12.61
N HIS A 49 11.61 0.75 -12.23
CA HIS A 49 10.91 -0.12 -13.18
C HIS A 49 10.14 0.68 -14.23
N ARG A 50 9.40 1.73 -13.83
CA ARG A 50 8.73 2.64 -14.78
C ARG A 50 9.69 3.27 -15.78
N GLN A 51 10.87 3.67 -15.31
CA GLN A 51 11.91 4.22 -16.20
C GLN A 51 12.45 3.18 -17.18
N ASN A 52 12.52 1.90 -16.80
CA ASN A 52 12.91 0.83 -17.71
C ASN A 52 11.84 0.57 -18.77
N GLU A 53 10.56 0.57 -18.38
CA GLU A 53 9.43 0.37 -19.30
C GLU A 53 9.32 1.50 -20.32
N ARG A 54 9.53 2.75 -19.89
CA ARG A 54 9.59 3.92 -20.80
C ARG A 54 10.69 3.74 -21.85
N ARG A 55 11.90 3.36 -21.41
CA ARG A 55 13.03 3.12 -22.33
C ARG A 55 12.74 2.00 -23.33
N SER A 56 12.12 0.91 -22.88
CA SER A 56 11.72 -0.21 -23.75
C SER A 56 10.70 0.25 -24.79
N SER A 57 9.67 0.97 -24.35
CA SER A 57 8.62 1.53 -25.22
C SER A 57 9.18 2.52 -26.24
N GLU A 58 10.10 3.40 -25.84
CA GLU A 58 10.78 4.34 -26.72
C GLU A 58 11.59 3.63 -27.82
N ARG A 59 12.26 2.53 -27.49
CA ARG A 59 13.02 1.72 -28.46
C ARG A 59 12.10 1.05 -29.48
N ILE A 60 10.96 0.50 -29.05
CA ILE A 60 9.96 -0.07 -29.97
C ILE A 60 9.46 1.00 -30.93
N LEU A 61 9.09 2.18 -30.42
CA LEU A 61 8.62 3.31 -31.23
C LEU A 61 9.69 3.85 -32.19
N GLU A 62 10.96 3.81 -31.82
CA GLU A 62 12.08 4.16 -32.71
C GLU A 62 12.15 3.18 -33.89
N ILE A 63 12.17 1.88 -33.63
CA ILE A 63 12.21 0.84 -34.66
C ILE A 63 11.00 0.95 -35.60
N GLU A 64 9.80 1.17 -35.05
CA GLU A 64 8.58 1.37 -35.84
C GLU A 64 8.63 2.59 -36.76
N ARG A 65 9.24 3.69 -36.30
CA ARG A 65 9.43 4.91 -37.11
C ARG A 65 10.44 4.71 -38.23
N GLU A 66 11.46 3.87 -38.01
CA GLU A 66 12.51 3.61 -39.00
C GLU A 66 12.13 2.54 -40.02
N LEU A 67 11.31 1.56 -39.63
CA LEU A 67 10.95 0.40 -40.45
C LEU A 67 10.53 0.73 -41.88
N PRO A 68 9.66 1.73 -42.14
CA PRO A 68 9.23 2.08 -43.50
C PRO A 68 10.36 2.58 -44.41
N ARG A 69 11.49 2.98 -43.84
CA ARG A 69 12.66 3.53 -44.55
C ARG A 69 13.73 2.47 -44.81
N LEU A 70 13.57 1.26 -44.25
CA LEU A 70 14.52 0.16 -44.40
C LEU A 70 14.10 -0.76 -45.55
N SER A 71 15.06 -1.45 -46.15
CA SER A 71 14.81 -2.41 -47.23
C SER A 71 15.74 -3.62 -47.13
N GLY A 72 15.31 -4.76 -47.66
CA GLY A 72 16.09 -5.99 -47.68
C GLY A 72 16.43 -6.50 -46.27
N MET A 73 17.66 -6.98 -46.09
CA MET A 73 18.11 -7.61 -44.84
C MET A 73 17.93 -6.71 -43.60
N ARG A 74 18.14 -5.40 -43.72
CA ARG A 74 17.96 -4.45 -42.61
C ARG A 74 16.51 -4.35 -42.15
N SER A 75 15.56 -4.39 -43.09
CA SER A 75 14.13 -4.41 -42.75
C SER A 75 13.74 -5.70 -42.04
N HIS A 76 14.30 -6.84 -42.44
CA HIS A 76 14.05 -8.12 -41.77
C HIS A 76 14.59 -8.11 -40.34
N GLN A 77 15.86 -7.73 -40.15
CA GLN A 77 16.47 -7.64 -38.81
C GLN A 77 15.71 -6.69 -37.87
N ALA A 78 15.33 -5.51 -38.35
CA ALA A 78 14.55 -4.56 -37.55
C ALA A 78 13.15 -5.10 -37.21
N ASN A 79 12.54 -5.87 -38.11
CA ASN A 79 11.24 -6.49 -37.85
C ASN A 79 11.35 -7.62 -36.81
N ASP A 80 12.40 -8.44 -36.88
CA ASP A 80 12.64 -9.51 -35.91
C ASP A 80 12.92 -8.90 -34.52
N GLU A 81 13.78 -7.86 -34.44
CA GLU A 81 14.03 -7.12 -33.20
C GLU A 81 12.74 -6.51 -32.63
N ARG A 82 11.88 -5.92 -33.48
CA ARG A 82 10.58 -5.38 -33.04
C ARG A 82 9.71 -6.47 -32.41
N VAL A 83 9.60 -7.63 -33.05
CA VAL A 83 8.78 -8.75 -32.57
C VAL A 83 9.30 -9.26 -31.22
N ASP A 84 10.61 -9.42 -31.08
CA ASP A 84 11.24 -9.86 -29.83
C ASP A 84 11.03 -8.85 -28.70
N LEU A 85 11.17 -7.56 -28.98
CA LEU A 85 10.92 -6.50 -28.00
C LEU A 85 9.45 -6.43 -27.59
N LEU A 86 8.51 -6.55 -28.53
CA LEU A 86 7.08 -6.57 -28.23
C LEU A 86 6.73 -7.78 -27.33
N ASN A 87 7.21 -8.97 -27.68
CA ASN A 87 7.00 -10.17 -26.86
C ASN A 87 7.60 -10.02 -25.47
N THR A 88 8.82 -9.50 -25.37
CA THR A 88 9.51 -9.32 -24.09
C THR A 88 8.85 -8.25 -23.22
N SER A 89 8.31 -7.18 -23.83
CA SER A 89 7.66 -6.08 -23.11
C SER A 89 6.47 -6.55 -22.28
N VAL A 90 5.64 -7.45 -22.82
CA VAL A 90 4.48 -8.00 -22.11
C VAL A 90 4.89 -8.74 -20.83
N TYR A 91 5.97 -9.52 -20.89
CA TYR A 91 6.48 -10.21 -19.70
C TYR A 91 7.22 -9.26 -18.76
N ALA A 92 7.82 -8.18 -19.27
CA ALA A 92 8.42 -7.14 -18.44
C ALA A 92 7.35 -6.44 -17.58
N ASP A 93 6.22 -6.05 -18.17
CA ASP A 93 5.10 -5.42 -17.46
C ASP A 93 4.52 -6.36 -16.38
N ALA A 94 4.38 -7.65 -16.71
CA ALA A 94 3.94 -8.67 -15.74
C ALA A 94 4.97 -8.89 -14.63
N ALA A 95 6.27 -8.89 -14.94
CA ALA A 95 7.34 -9.01 -13.96
C ALA A 95 7.41 -7.80 -13.04
N HIS A 96 7.25 -6.58 -13.56
CA HIS A 96 7.14 -5.37 -12.76
C HIS A 96 5.92 -5.45 -11.85
N SER A 97 4.75 -5.85 -12.37
CA SER A 97 3.55 -6.06 -11.56
C SER A 97 3.76 -7.08 -10.45
N MET A 98 4.48 -8.18 -10.73
CA MET A 98 4.83 -9.19 -9.72
C MET A 98 5.76 -8.64 -8.65
N ALA A 99 6.76 -7.85 -9.03
CA ALA A 99 7.66 -7.18 -8.08
C ALA A 99 6.88 -6.20 -7.20
N ALA A 100 6.02 -5.37 -7.81
CA ALA A 100 5.19 -4.42 -7.12
C ALA A 100 4.25 -5.10 -6.12
N ILE A 101 3.45 -6.05 -6.56
CA ILE A 101 2.48 -6.72 -5.70
C ILE A 101 3.16 -7.59 -4.62
N GLY A 102 4.33 -8.15 -4.96
CA GLY A 102 5.16 -8.92 -4.05
C GLY A 102 5.74 -8.11 -2.90
N MET A 103 5.88 -6.79 -3.05
CA MET A 103 6.28 -5.89 -1.97
C MET A 103 5.09 -5.23 -1.29
N LEU A 104 4.12 -4.74 -2.06
CA LEU A 104 2.97 -3.98 -1.54
C LEU A 104 2.06 -4.82 -0.65
N ALA A 105 1.68 -6.03 -1.08
CA ALA A 105 0.77 -6.87 -0.33
C ALA A 105 1.30 -7.28 1.07
N PRO A 106 2.52 -7.84 1.22
CA PRO A 106 3.06 -8.15 2.54
C PRO A 106 3.34 -6.90 3.37
N PHE A 107 3.72 -5.77 2.75
CA PHE A 107 3.90 -4.53 3.49
C PHE A 107 2.59 -4.04 4.11
N ILE A 108 1.50 -3.98 3.33
CA ILE A 108 0.15 -3.64 3.80
C ILE A 108 -0.29 -4.58 4.93
N GLU A 109 -0.15 -5.90 4.74
CA GLU A 109 -0.50 -6.89 5.76
C GLU A 109 0.29 -6.64 7.05
N SER A 110 1.61 -6.40 6.95
CA SER A 110 2.48 -6.19 8.09
C SER A 110 2.14 -4.91 8.85
N VAL A 111 1.77 -3.83 8.16
CA VAL A 111 1.37 -2.54 8.75
C VAL A 111 0.13 -2.74 9.60
N PHE A 112 -0.93 -3.34 9.05
CA PHE A 112 -2.16 -3.57 9.83
C PHE A 112 -1.92 -4.54 10.98
N TYR A 113 -1.26 -5.68 10.72
CA TYR A 113 -1.01 -6.68 11.75
C TYR A 113 -0.26 -6.06 12.93
N GLN A 114 0.85 -5.36 12.68
CA GLN A 114 1.66 -4.75 13.74
C GLN A 114 0.94 -3.60 14.43
N ALA A 115 0.23 -2.75 13.70
CA ALA A 115 -0.56 -1.69 14.29
C ALA A 115 -1.61 -2.24 15.28
N PHE A 116 -2.29 -3.33 14.95
CA PHE A 116 -3.25 -3.95 15.85
C PHE A 116 -2.59 -4.65 17.05
N GLN A 117 -1.43 -5.29 16.85
CA GLN A 117 -0.67 -5.85 17.96
C GLN A 117 -0.17 -4.76 18.92
N SER A 118 0.23 -3.60 18.41
CA SER A 118 0.61 -2.46 19.25
C SER A 118 -0.60 -1.83 19.93
N ALA A 119 -1.72 -1.66 19.22
CA ALA A 119 -2.95 -1.15 19.83
C ALA A 119 -3.38 -1.99 21.03
N ARG A 120 -3.26 -3.33 20.94
CA ARG A 120 -3.48 -4.24 22.07
C ARG A 120 -2.66 -3.86 23.30
N THR A 121 -1.39 -3.47 23.17
CA THR A 121 -0.56 -3.12 24.33
C THR A 121 -0.99 -1.81 25.00
N HIS A 122 -1.67 -0.93 24.27
CA HIS A 122 -2.20 0.33 24.80
C HIS A 122 -3.56 0.15 25.50
N PHE A 123 -4.44 -0.71 24.97
CA PHE A 123 -5.70 -1.03 25.63
C PHE A 123 -5.55 -2.04 26.77
N GLY A 124 -4.46 -2.81 26.76
CA GLY A 124 -4.20 -3.90 27.72
C GLY A 124 -5.05 -5.14 27.40
N ASP A 125 -5.14 -6.05 28.38
CA ASP A 125 -5.95 -7.27 28.24
C ASP A 125 -7.45 -7.02 28.46
N SER A 126 -7.83 -5.83 28.94
CA SER A 126 -9.22 -5.41 29.04
C SER A 126 -9.66 -4.69 27.75
N THR A 127 -10.82 -5.07 27.25
CA THR A 127 -11.48 -4.41 26.10
C THR A 127 -12.62 -3.50 26.55
N ASP A 128 -12.70 -3.19 27.85
CA ASP A 128 -13.82 -2.43 28.44
C ASP A 128 -13.89 -0.97 27.95
N LEU A 129 -12.76 -0.42 27.48
CA LEU A 129 -12.67 0.91 26.89
C LEU A 129 -13.05 0.93 25.40
N LEU A 130 -13.24 -0.24 24.78
CA LEU A 130 -13.56 -0.37 23.37
C LEU A 130 -15.08 -0.53 23.17
N PRO A 131 -15.62 -0.11 22.02
CA PRO A 131 -16.99 -0.41 21.64
C PRO A 131 -17.29 -1.91 21.73
N GLU A 132 -18.50 -2.28 22.16
CA GLU A 132 -18.92 -3.67 22.18
C GLU A 132 -18.81 -4.29 20.78
N HIS A 133 -18.07 -5.40 20.67
CA HIS A 133 -17.87 -6.06 19.39
C HIS A 133 -17.71 -7.58 19.59
N PRO A 134 -18.23 -8.44 18.67
CA PRO A 134 -18.12 -9.90 18.79
C PRO A 134 -16.70 -10.44 18.98
N ARG A 135 -15.69 -9.72 18.48
CA ARG A 135 -14.26 -10.08 18.65
C ARG A 135 -13.83 -10.09 20.11
N TRP A 136 -14.38 -9.24 20.96
CA TRP A 136 -13.98 -9.15 22.36
C TRP A 136 -14.47 -10.31 23.22
N LYS A 137 -15.42 -11.09 22.70
CA LYS A 137 -15.91 -12.34 23.30
C LYS A 137 -15.10 -13.56 22.87
N ALA A 138 -14.16 -13.39 21.94
CA ALA A 138 -13.32 -14.45 21.44
C ALA A 138 -12.14 -14.74 22.36
N ASP A 139 -11.36 -15.75 22.00
CA ASP A 139 -10.08 -16.06 22.62
C ASP A 139 -9.15 -14.82 22.64
N PRO A 140 -8.72 -14.37 23.84
CA PRO A 140 -7.82 -13.22 24.01
C PRO A 140 -6.50 -13.32 23.26
N GLU A 141 -6.02 -14.53 22.94
CA GLU A 141 -4.78 -14.71 22.20
C GLU A 141 -4.89 -14.27 20.73
N VAL A 142 -6.10 -14.32 20.15
CA VAL A 142 -6.32 -14.13 18.72
C VAL A 142 -7.27 -12.99 18.37
N CYS A 143 -7.99 -12.40 19.34
CA CYS A 143 -8.99 -11.36 19.09
C CYS A 143 -8.43 -10.08 18.43
N TRP A 144 -7.12 -9.85 18.54
CA TRP A 144 -6.37 -8.74 17.91
C TRP A 144 -5.71 -9.11 16.57
N ASP A 145 -5.88 -10.34 16.09
CA ASP A 145 -5.31 -10.78 14.82
C ASP A 145 -6.23 -10.37 13.66
N CYS A 146 -5.74 -9.52 12.76
CA CYS A 146 -6.49 -9.05 11.59
C CYS A 146 -6.54 -10.08 10.45
N ARG A 147 -5.84 -11.22 10.54
CA ARG A 147 -5.89 -12.29 9.54
C ARG A 147 -7.16 -13.13 9.62
N PHE A 148 -7.91 -12.98 10.71
CA PHE A 148 -9.11 -13.74 10.99
C PHE A 148 -10.35 -12.84 11.08
N ILE A 149 -11.52 -13.44 10.89
CA ILE A 149 -12.81 -12.83 11.19
C ILE A 149 -13.59 -13.68 12.18
N TRP A 150 -14.45 -13.00 12.95
CA TRP A 150 -15.40 -13.62 13.86
C TRP A 150 -16.80 -13.38 13.36
N LYS A 151 -17.48 -14.45 12.97
CA LYS A 151 -18.88 -14.40 12.52
C LYS A 151 -19.63 -15.57 13.15
N ASN A 152 -20.75 -15.28 13.81
CA ASN A 152 -21.59 -16.29 14.46
C ASN A 152 -20.82 -17.18 15.45
N GLY A 153 -19.81 -16.63 16.14
CA GLY A 153 -18.96 -17.38 17.07
C GLY A 153 -17.87 -18.24 16.40
N GLU A 154 -17.82 -18.30 15.07
CA GLU A 154 -16.79 -19.04 14.33
C GLU A 154 -15.65 -18.12 13.88
N ARG A 155 -14.42 -18.64 13.97
CA ARG A 155 -13.21 -18.03 13.41
C ARG A 155 -12.99 -18.50 11.97
N ARG A 156 -12.77 -17.58 11.03
CA ARG A 156 -12.40 -17.90 9.64
C ARG A 156 -11.24 -17.03 9.17
N GLY A 157 -10.38 -17.56 8.30
CA GLY A 157 -9.28 -16.79 7.69
C GLY A 157 -9.81 -15.89 6.58
N ASN A 158 -9.66 -14.57 6.75
CA ASN A 158 -9.95 -13.56 5.74
C ASN A 158 -9.29 -12.26 6.16
N LEU A 159 -8.13 -11.95 5.58
CA LEU A 159 -7.33 -10.79 5.97
C LEU A 159 -8.07 -9.46 5.73
N ILE A 160 -8.71 -9.29 4.57
CA ILE A 160 -9.37 -8.03 4.22
C ILE A 160 -10.52 -7.77 5.19
N GLU A 161 -11.40 -8.75 5.36
CA GLU A 161 -12.53 -8.62 6.28
C GLU A 161 -12.08 -8.53 7.73
N GLY A 162 -10.96 -9.17 8.10
CA GLY A 162 -10.38 -9.09 9.43
C GLY A 162 -9.79 -7.72 9.74
N ILE A 163 -9.12 -7.09 8.77
CA ILE A 163 -8.69 -5.68 8.86
C ILE A 163 -9.90 -4.77 9.07
N MET A 164 -10.94 -4.90 8.23
CA MET A 164 -12.12 -4.04 8.34
C MET A 164 -12.86 -4.26 9.67
N GLN A 165 -13.06 -5.52 10.06
CA GLN A 165 -13.72 -5.88 11.31
C GLN A 165 -12.98 -5.35 12.54
N LEU A 166 -11.65 -5.48 12.57
CA LEU A 166 -10.86 -4.99 13.69
C LEU A 166 -10.78 -3.45 13.70
N SER A 167 -10.70 -2.82 12.53
CA SER A 167 -10.75 -1.37 12.41
C SER A 167 -12.06 -0.79 12.93
N ASN A 168 -13.19 -1.46 12.65
CA ASN A 168 -14.49 -1.09 13.20
C ASN A 168 -14.52 -1.27 14.73
N ALA A 169 -14.03 -2.41 15.21
CA ALA A 169 -14.04 -2.76 16.63
C ALA A 169 -13.16 -1.81 17.48
N THR A 170 -12.06 -1.31 16.94
CA THR A 170 -11.17 -0.37 17.63
C THR A 170 -11.53 1.10 17.43
N GLY A 171 -12.40 1.41 16.47
CA GLY A 171 -12.71 2.79 16.05
C GLY A 171 -11.69 3.40 15.07
N LEU A 172 -10.72 2.62 14.58
CA LEU A 172 -9.79 3.06 13.53
C LEU A 172 -10.49 3.34 12.19
N GLU A 173 -11.61 2.66 11.91
CA GLU A 173 -12.36 2.79 10.65
C GLU A 173 -12.74 4.24 10.31
N GLU A 174 -12.99 5.08 11.31
CA GLU A 174 -13.31 6.52 11.16
C GLU A 174 -12.24 7.30 10.38
N PHE A 175 -10.98 6.89 10.48
CA PHE A 175 -9.83 7.58 9.89
C PHE A 175 -9.35 6.95 8.58
N LEU A 176 -9.80 5.73 8.28
CA LEU A 176 -9.30 4.98 7.14
C LEU A 176 -9.89 5.51 5.81
N PRO A 177 -9.15 5.37 4.70
CA PRO A 177 -9.67 5.72 3.38
C PRO A 177 -10.94 4.92 3.05
N SER A 178 -11.97 5.60 2.56
CA SER A 178 -13.26 4.97 2.24
C SER A 178 -13.18 3.88 1.16
N ASP A 179 -12.14 3.92 0.33
CA ASP A 179 -11.86 2.97 -0.73
C ASP A 179 -10.93 1.83 -0.30
N LEU A 180 -10.44 1.82 0.95
CA LEU A 180 -9.49 0.84 1.47
C LEU A 180 -9.91 -0.60 1.14
N ARG A 181 -11.13 -1.01 1.52
CA ARG A 181 -11.61 -2.38 1.30
C ARG A 181 -11.54 -2.80 -0.17
N LYS A 182 -11.92 -1.89 -1.07
CA LYS A 182 -11.93 -2.12 -2.52
C LYS A 182 -10.50 -2.32 -3.03
N THR A 183 -9.58 -1.44 -2.61
CA THR A 183 -8.17 -1.51 -3.03
C THR A 183 -7.48 -2.75 -2.47
N LEU A 184 -7.72 -3.10 -1.20
CA LEU A 184 -7.23 -4.36 -0.61
C LEU A 184 -7.75 -5.58 -1.37
N GLY A 185 -9.04 -5.58 -1.77
CA GLY A 185 -9.63 -6.61 -2.62
C GLY A 185 -8.84 -6.83 -3.90
N ALA A 186 -8.58 -5.77 -4.65
CA ALA A 186 -7.81 -5.83 -5.89
C ALA A 186 -6.36 -6.29 -5.66
N VAL A 187 -5.68 -5.73 -4.65
CA VAL A 187 -4.29 -6.08 -4.29
C VAL A 187 -4.16 -7.57 -3.97
N PHE A 188 -4.93 -8.08 -3.00
CA PHE A 188 -4.75 -9.47 -2.56
C PHE A 188 -5.30 -10.48 -3.57
N ALA A 189 -6.35 -10.15 -4.32
CA ALA A 189 -6.82 -11.01 -5.41
C ALA A 189 -5.76 -11.14 -6.51
N TYR A 190 -5.18 -10.03 -6.97
CA TYR A 190 -4.14 -10.03 -8.00
C TYR A 190 -2.87 -10.74 -7.51
N ARG A 191 -2.42 -10.44 -6.27
CA ARG A 191 -1.29 -11.12 -5.63
C ARG A 191 -1.46 -12.63 -5.68
N ASN A 192 -2.63 -13.12 -5.29
CA ASN A 192 -2.88 -14.55 -5.26
C ASN A 192 -2.80 -15.17 -6.66
N LYS A 193 -3.34 -14.51 -7.70
CA LYS A 193 -3.19 -15.00 -9.07
C LYS A 193 -1.71 -15.04 -9.50
N MET A 194 -0.97 -13.96 -9.32
CA MET A 194 0.44 -13.89 -9.72
C MET A 194 1.32 -14.93 -9.01
N PHE A 195 1.15 -15.10 -7.71
CA PHE A 195 1.99 -16.03 -6.93
C PHE A 195 1.60 -17.50 -7.09
N HIS A 196 0.37 -17.82 -7.54
CA HIS A 196 -0.05 -19.20 -7.77
C HIS A 196 0.00 -19.63 -9.24
N LEU A 197 -0.12 -18.69 -10.19
CA LEU A 197 -0.26 -18.98 -11.61
C LEU A 197 0.87 -18.38 -12.47
N GLY A 198 1.77 -17.59 -11.89
CA GLY A 198 2.83 -16.91 -12.64
C GLY A 198 2.27 -15.85 -13.59
N PHE A 199 2.87 -15.71 -14.77
CA PHE A 199 2.49 -14.69 -15.76
C PHE A 199 1.39 -15.17 -16.73
N GLU A 200 1.27 -16.48 -16.94
CA GLU A 200 0.38 -17.07 -17.93
C GLU A 200 -0.73 -17.87 -17.26
N TRP A 201 -1.77 -17.15 -16.83
CA TRP A 201 -2.86 -17.78 -16.11
C TRP A 201 -3.70 -18.68 -17.03
N PRO A 202 -4.28 -19.79 -16.53
CA PRO A 202 -5.29 -20.55 -17.28
C PRO A 202 -6.46 -19.67 -17.74
N MET A 203 -7.10 -20.00 -18.85
CA MET A 203 -8.18 -19.18 -19.44
C MET A 203 -9.35 -18.96 -18.47
N ASP A 204 -9.76 -19.99 -17.75
CA ASP A 204 -10.85 -19.90 -16.77
C ASP A 204 -10.49 -18.97 -15.60
N GLU A 205 -9.21 -18.95 -15.19
CA GLU A 205 -8.70 -18.05 -14.17
C GLU A 205 -8.67 -16.59 -14.65
N ARG A 206 -8.38 -16.34 -15.94
CA ARG A 206 -8.49 -15.01 -16.55
C ARG A 206 -9.94 -14.53 -16.56
N GLU A 207 -10.88 -15.37 -16.97
CA GLU A 207 -12.30 -15.06 -17.01
C GLU A 207 -12.85 -14.78 -15.60
N LYS A 208 -12.50 -15.62 -14.61
CA LYS A 208 -12.84 -15.39 -13.20
C LYS A 208 -12.31 -14.05 -12.69
N PHE A 209 -11.07 -13.70 -13.00
CA PHE A 209 -10.49 -12.42 -12.57
C PHE A 209 -11.15 -11.22 -13.25
N ARG A 210 -11.47 -11.31 -14.55
CA ARG A 210 -12.25 -10.26 -15.24
C ARG A 210 -13.65 -10.10 -14.66
N ALA A 211 -14.34 -11.20 -14.36
CA ALA A 211 -15.63 -11.15 -13.69
C ALA A 211 -15.51 -10.52 -12.30
N LEU A 212 -14.42 -10.81 -11.57
CA LEU A 212 -14.15 -10.23 -10.26
C LEU A 212 -13.98 -8.70 -10.32
N ILE A 213 -13.21 -8.17 -11.29
CA ILE A 213 -13.05 -6.72 -11.52
C ILE A 213 -14.42 -6.04 -11.64
N VAL A 214 -15.32 -6.62 -12.46
CA VAL A 214 -16.66 -6.07 -12.70
C VAL A 214 -17.55 -6.19 -11.46
N ASN A 215 -17.58 -7.38 -10.83
CA ASN A 215 -18.45 -7.68 -9.70
C ASN A 215 -18.10 -6.83 -8.47
N ASP A 216 -16.81 -6.65 -8.20
CA ASP A 216 -16.31 -5.86 -7.07
C ASP A 216 -16.15 -4.38 -7.41
N LYS A 217 -16.53 -3.98 -8.63
CA LYS A 217 -16.54 -2.59 -9.13
C LYS A 217 -15.18 -1.91 -9.01
N TRP A 218 -14.13 -2.65 -9.34
CA TRP A 218 -12.79 -2.08 -9.43
C TRP A 218 -12.69 -1.24 -10.70
N PRO A 219 -11.99 -0.10 -10.68
CA PRO A 219 -11.74 0.67 -11.89
C PRO A 219 -11.06 -0.19 -12.96
N ASP A 220 -11.62 -0.18 -14.18
CA ASP A 220 -11.11 -1.00 -15.29
C ASP A 220 -9.66 -0.67 -15.65
N HIS A 221 -9.23 0.57 -15.41
CA HIS A 221 -7.86 1.02 -15.65
C HIS A 221 -6.86 0.59 -14.57
N TRP A 222 -7.26 -0.21 -13.58
CA TRP A 222 -6.32 -0.75 -12.59
C TRP A 222 -5.50 -1.92 -13.12
N PHE A 223 -6.05 -2.64 -14.10
CA PHE A 223 -5.41 -3.79 -14.70
C PHE A 223 -5.47 -3.67 -16.23
N ALA A 224 -4.34 -3.95 -16.87
CA ALA A 224 -4.25 -4.02 -18.32
C ALA A 224 -4.05 -5.48 -18.77
N TRP A 225 -4.43 -5.73 -20.01
CA TRP A 225 -4.35 -7.05 -20.63
C TRP A 225 -3.62 -6.97 -21.96
N ALA A 226 -2.51 -7.72 -22.07
CA ALA A 226 -1.96 -8.03 -23.37
C ALA A 226 -2.87 -9.05 -24.07
N THR A 227 -3.00 -8.94 -25.40
CA THR A 227 -3.85 -9.83 -26.20
C THR A 227 -3.03 -10.65 -27.19
N SER A 228 -3.36 -11.93 -27.32
CA SER A 228 -2.90 -12.80 -28.40
C SER A 228 -4.13 -13.30 -29.17
N ASP A 229 -4.15 -13.16 -30.50
CA ASP A 229 -5.32 -13.43 -31.34
C ASP A 229 -6.62 -12.76 -30.85
N SER A 230 -6.52 -11.50 -30.41
CA SER A 230 -7.61 -10.71 -29.81
C SER A 230 -8.18 -11.28 -28.51
N LYS A 231 -7.52 -12.28 -27.89
CA LYS A 231 -7.91 -12.85 -26.60
C LYS A 231 -6.95 -12.39 -25.49
N PRO A 232 -7.44 -12.03 -24.29
CA PRO A 232 -6.58 -11.67 -23.17
C PRO A 232 -5.62 -12.81 -22.82
N TRP A 233 -4.35 -12.46 -22.67
CA TRP A 233 -3.27 -13.40 -22.41
C TRP A 233 -2.60 -13.14 -21.07
N VAL A 234 -1.96 -11.98 -20.93
CA VAL A 234 -1.20 -11.59 -19.74
C VAL A 234 -1.88 -10.41 -19.07
N CYS A 235 -2.10 -10.50 -17.76
CA CYS A 235 -2.69 -9.44 -16.94
C CYS A 235 -1.61 -8.78 -16.09
N TYR A 236 -1.55 -7.45 -16.11
CA TYR A 236 -0.59 -6.67 -15.34
C TYR A 236 -1.28 -5.48 -14.66
N MET A 237 -0.70 -5.02 -13.55
CA MET A 237 -1.13 -3.78 -12.90
C MET A 237 -0.70 -2.60 -13.75
N THR A 238 -1.53 -1.56 -13.80
CA THR A 238 -1.16 -0.31 -14.43
C THR A 238 -0.32 0.56 -13.49
N ASP A 239 0.44 1.50 -14.06
CA ASP A 239 1.18 2.51 -13.30
C ASP A 239 0.27 3.32 -12.37
N GLU A 240 -0.95 3.60 -12.82
CA GLU A 240 -1.97 4.28 -12.05
C GLU A 240 -2.34 3.47 -10.81
N PHE A 241 -2.56 2.17 -10.95
CA PHE A 241 -2.93 1.33 -9.80
C PHE A 241 -1.78 1.11 -8.83
N ILE A 242 -0.56 0.92 -9.34
CA ILE A 242 0.65 0.85 -8.50
C ILE A 242 0.79 2.14 -7.68
N SER A 243 0.62 3.30 -8.33
CA SER A 243 0.68 4.60 -7.67
C SER A 243 -0.43 4.79 -6.63
N GLU A 244 -1.65 4.34 -6.92
CA GLU A 244 -2.76 4.37 -5.96
C GLU A 244 -2.48 3.49 -4.75
N CYS A 245 -1.88 2.30 -4.93
CA CYS A 245 -1.50 1.44 -3.82
C CYS A 245 -0.47 2.10 -2.90
N VAL A 246 0.56 2.76 -3.47
CA VAL A 246 1.57 3.51 -2.70
C VAL A 246 0.92 4.67 -1.96
N ALA A 247 0.05 5.45 -2.63
CA ALA A 247 -0.66 6.56 -2.02
C ALA A 247 -1.60 6.10 -0.89
N LEU A 248 -2.30 4.98 -1.09
CA LEU A 248 -3.16 4.37 -0.07
C LEU A 248 -2.37 4.05 1.20
N ILE A 249 -1.17 3.48 1.09
CA ILE A 249 -0.35 3.19 2.26
C ILE A 249 0.00 4.48 3.01
N GLY A 250 0.37 5.55 2.30
CA GLY A 250 0.58 6.86 2.91
C GLY A 250 -0.66 7.36 3.68
N LYS A 251 -1.86 7.21 3.10
CA LYS A 251 -3.13 7.55 3.76
C LYS A 251 -3.41 6.66 4.98
N VAL A 252 -3.10 5.36 4.91
CA VAL A 252 -3.24 4.42 6.04
C VAL A 252 -2.29 4.80 7.17
N LEU A 253 -1.02 5.11 6.88
CA LEU A 253 -0.06 5.56 7.89
C LEU A 253 -0.52 6.86 8.56
N HIS A 254 -1.04 7.81 7.78
CA HIS A 254 -1.66 9.01 8.33
C HIS A 254 -2.83 8.67 9.28
N ALA A 255 -3.75 7.80 8.84
CA ALA A 255 -4.90 7.38 9.63
C ALA A 255 -4.48 6.70 10.95
N LEU A 256 -3.47 5.83 10.90
CA LEU A 256 -2.91 5.18 12.09
C LEU A 256 -2.33 6.21 13.07
N GLY A 257 -1.63 7.22 12.57
CA GLY A 257 -1.09 8.27 13.41
C GLY A 257 -2.17 9.15 14.05
N VAL A 258 -3.21 9.55 13.31
CA VAL A 258 -4.37 10.26 13.88
C VAL A 258 -5.05 9.41 14.95
N PHE A 259 -5.35 8.14 14.64
CA PHE A 259 -5.93 7.20 15.59
C PHE A 259 -5.07 7.02 16.85
N ALA A 260 -3.75 6.97 16.70
CA ALA A 260 -2.82 6.86 17.81
C ALA A 260 -2.92 8.04 18.76
N VAL A 261 -3.09 9.26 18.25
CA VAL A 261 -3.22 10.47 19.07
C VAL A 261 -4.61 10.59 19.71
N GLU A 262 -5.65 10.28 18.95
CA GLU A 262 -7.03 10.60 19.36
C GLU A 262 -7.71 9.50 20.18
N LYS A 263 -7.37 8.22 19.96
CA LYS A 263 -8.13 7.09 20.51
C LYS A 263 -7.32 6.18 21.44
N LEU A 264 -5.98 6.19 21.36
CA LEU A 264 -5.19 5.31 22.22
C LEU A 264 -5.10 5.84 23.66
N PRO A 265 -5.34 4.98 24.67
CA PRO A 265 -5.09 5.33 26.06
C PRO A 265 -3.62 5.71 26.29
N GLY A 266 -3.39 6.84 26.96
CA GLY A 266 -2.06 7.29 27.39
C GLY A 266 -1.18 7.93 26.32
N ALA A 267 -1.62 8.01 25.06
CA ALA A 267 -0.82 8.62 23.98
C ALA A 267 -0.52 10.11 24.21
N SER A 268 -1.45 10.86 24.80
CA SER A 268 -1.21 12.27 25.18
C SER A 268 -0.15 12.45 26.27
N ALA A 269 0.12 11.43 27.10
CA ALA A 269 1.15 11.50 28.14
C ALA A 269 2.55 11.23 27.60
N THR A 270 2.68 10.38 26.57
CA THR A 270 3.98 10.05 25.94
C THR A 270 4.55 11.21 25.13
N MET A 271 3.71 12.09 24.57
CA MET A 271 4.17 13.30 23.87
C MET A 271 4.93 14.28 24.77
N ILE A 272 4.62 14.32 26.08
CA ILE A 272 5.30 15.21 27.04
C ILE A 272 6.75 14.78 27.29
N PHE A 273 7.09 13.50 27.08
CA PHE A 273 8.44 12.97 27.31
C PHE A 273 9.34 12.99 26.07
N ALA A 274 8.79 13.17 24.87
CA ALA A 274 9.58 13.35 23.65
C ALA A 274 10.26 14.73 23.60
N ASP A 275 9.64 15.76 24.20
CA ASP A 275 10.20 17.11 24.31
C ASP A 275 11.31 17.25 25.38
N ALA A 276 11.56 16.20 26.19
CA ALA A 276 12.49 16.25 27.32
C ALA A 276 13.86 15.60 27.07
N LYS A 277 14.16 15.20 25.82
CA LYS A 277 15.47 14.67 25.45
C LYS A 277 16.04 15.39 24.22
N ILE A 278 16.59 16.58 24.48
CA ILE A 278 17.69 17.17 23.70
C ILE A 278 18.83 17.41 24.69
#